data_AF-A0A2V8CR29-F1
#
_entry.id   AF-A0A2V8CR29-F1
#
_cell.length_a   1.000
_cell.length_b   1.000
_cell.length_c   1.000
_cell.angle_alpha   90.00
_cell.angle_beta   90.00
_cell.angle_gamma   90.00
#
_symmetry.space_group_name_H-M   'P 1'
#
loop_
_entity.id
_entity.type
_entity.pdbx_description
1 polymer ?
#
loop_
_entity_poly.entity_id
_entity_poly.type
_entity_poly.pdbx_seq_one_letter_code
_entity_poly.pdbx_strand_id
1 'polypeptide(L)'
;MQAMMDAEGAYWYHAHPRTKSTTGYPDLIWDKPYVKNDRYLGVAFKPGMGQDNSEVRMCDWRCFDAIDTMNNMYAGLGVKPKYVIADIDTYRKGPEDDLYANFPVNYLKIDKTPGPDDDYSPILKSLRDGNFFATTGEILIRNYSVAGTGNQRTITADVDWTFPLSFVEVVWSDGKKVDRQVISATESAPFGTKHFAIPFDATGRAWVRFAVWDSAGDGAFVQPVWVSPPKTNPTAGSR
;
A
#
# COMPACT_ATOMS: atom_id res chain seq x y z
N MET A 1 2.10 18.37 17.31
CA MET A 1 1.35 17.52 16.36
C MET A 1 1.23 16.09 16.88
N GLN A 2 2.31 15.31 17.05
CA GLN A 2 2.22 13.90 17.46
C GLN A 2 1.41 13.68 18.76
N ALA A 3 1.70 14.42 19.85
CA ALA A 3 0.95 14.28 21.11
C ALA A 3 -0.57 14.53 20.96
N MET A 4 -0.97 15.44 20.08
CA MET A 4 -2.37 15.70 19.76
C MET A 4 -2.98 14.53 18.97
N MET A 5 -2.29 14.03 17.96
CA MET A 5 -2.75 12.86 17.19
C MET A 5 -2.90 11.63 18.08
N ASP A 6 -1.98 11.43 19.02
CA ASP A 6 -2.03 10.35 20.00
C ASP A 6 -3.23 10.48 20.94
N ALA A 7 -3.50 11.70 21.44
CA ALA A 7 -4.63 11.99 22.32
C ALA A 7 -5.99 11.79 21.64
N GLU A 8 -6.11 12.19 20.38
CA GLU A 8 -7.35 12.09 19.60
C GLU A 8 -7.56 10.71 18.96
N GLY A 9 -6.60 9.79 19.13
CA GLY A 9 -6.67 8.51 18.46
C GLY A 9 -6.58 8.60 16.92
N ALA A 10 -6.08 9.71 16.39
CA ALA A 10 -6.08 10.02 14.97
C ALA A 10 -4.91 9.36 14.22
N TYR A 11 -5.07 9.23 12.91
CA TYR A 11 -4.01 8.82 11.99
C TYR A 11 -3.64 9.96 11.05
N TRP A 12 -2.41 9.93 10.55
CA TRP A 12 -1.97 10.84 9.51
C TRP A 12 -1.11 10.12 8.49
N TYR A 13 -1.06 10.69 7.31
CA TYR A 13 -0.21 10.26 6.21
C TYR A 13 0.25 11.49 5.44
N HIS A 14 1.23 11.29 4.58
CA HIS A 14 1.76 12.36 3.77
C HIS A 14 0.99 12.46 2.46
N ALA A 15 0.16 13.49 2.34
CA ALA A 15 -0.48 13.84 1.08
C ALA A 15 0.56 14.32 0.07
N HIS A 16 0.33 14.04 -1.21
CA HIS A 16 1.13 14.56 -2.33
C HIS A 16 2.65 14.35 -2.20
N PRO A 17 3.14 13.12 -1.96
CA PRO A 17 4.58 12.89 -1.84
C PRO A 17 5.34 13.45 -3.06
N ARG A 18 6.41 14.20 -2.77
CA ARG A 18 7.35 14.75 -3.76
C ARG A 18 6.73 15.68 -4.81
N THR A 19 5.59 16.30 -4.50
CA THR A 19 4.94 17.28 -5.40
C THR A 19 4.24 18.40 -4.63
N LYS A 20 3.69 19.39 -5.34
CA LYS A 20 3.02 20.57 -4.76
C LYS A 20 3.86 21.20 -3.63
N SER A 21 3.21 21.60 -2.53
CA SER A 21 3.83 22.18 -1.33
C SER A 21 4.63 21.16 -0.49
N THR A 22 4.63 19.88 -0.86
CA THR A 22 5.35 18.78 -0.20
C THR A 22 6.53 18.29 -1.04
N THR A 23 7.01 19.10 -1.99
CA THR A 23 8.25 18.86 -2.72
C THR A 23 9.42 18.62 -1.75
N GLY A 24 10.17 17.53 -1.96
CA GLY A 24 11.25 17.09 -1.06
C GLY A 24 10.80 16.28 0.17
N TYR A 25 9.50 16.08 0.36
CA TYR A 25 8.95 15.24 1.43
C TYR A 25 8.25 14.00 0.83
N PRO A 26 8.24 12.84 1.53
CA PRO A 26 8.72 12.62 2.90
C PRO A 26 10.24 12.41 3.04
N ASP A 27 11.01 12.53 1.96
CA ASP A 27 12.47 12.25 1.91
C ASP A 27 13.27 12.96 3.02
N LEU A 28 12.95 14.23 3.30
CA LEU A 28 13.62 15.02 4.34
C LEU A 28 13.25 14.64 5.79
N ILE A 29 12.27 13.75 5.99
CA ILE A 29 11.73 13.42 7.33
C ILE A 29 11.70 11.93 7.64
N TRP A 30 12.21 11.05 6.78
CA TRP A 30 12.19 9.60 7.02
C TRP A 30 12.83 9.17 8.35
N ASP A 31 13.81 9.93 8.85
CA ASP A 31 14.51 9.62 10.10
C ASP A 31 13.70 10.00 11.36
N LYS A 32 12.67 10.84 11.22
CA LYS A 32 11.99 11.45 12.37
C LYS A 32 11.13 10.45 13.15
N PRO A 33 11.02 10.58 14.49
CA PRO A 33 10.24 9.64 15.30
C PRO A 33 8.76 9.58 14.90
N TYR A 34 8.15 10.72 14.54
CA TYR A 34 6.74 10.78 14.23
C TYR A 34 6.35 10.06 12.93
N VAL A 35 7.25 9.93 11.94
CA VAL A 35 6.95 9.13 10.73
C VAL A 35 7.15 7.63 10.97
N LYS A 36 7.84 7.23 12.03
CA LYS A 36 8.01 5.83 12.45
C LYS A 36 6.86 5.36 13.33
N ASN A 37 6.15 6.28 13.99
CA ASN A 37 4.96 6.01 14.79
C ASN A 37 3.91 5.20 13.99
N ASP A 38 3.20 4.30 14.66
CA ASP A 38 2.24 3.39 14.03
C ASP A 38 0.92 4.06 13.61
N ARG A 39 0.67 5.29 14.06
CA ARG A 39 -0.40 6.17 13.60
C ARG A 39 -0.03 7.03 12.39
N TYR A 40 1.26 7.14 12.06
CA TYR A 40 1.68 7.60 10.75
C TYR A 40 1.61 6.43 9.77
N LEU A 41 0.63 6.48 8.88
CA LEU A 41 0.29 5.35 8.03
C LEU A 41 1.17 5.26 6.79
N GLY A 42 1.70 6.36 6.27
CA GLY A 42 2.55 6.36 5.07
C GLY A 42 2.27 7.53 4.15
N VAL A 43 2.03 7.27 2.87
CA VAL A 43 1.86 8.29 1.83
C VAL A 43 0.55 8.10 1.07
N ALA A 44 0.05 9.19 0.48
CA ALA A 44 -1.09 9.17 -0.39
C ALA A 44 -0.79 8.55 -1.76
N PHE A 45 -1.82 8.02 -2.42
CA PHE A 45 -1.87 7.67 -3.83
C PHE A 45 -3.08 8.33 -4.48
N LYS A 46 -2.80 9.06 -5.55
CA LYS A 46 -3.77 9.83 -6.30
C LYS A 46 -3.43 9.70 -7.78
N PRO A 47 -4.42 9.58 -8.69
CA PRO A 47 -4.12 9.33 -10.09
C PRO A 47 -3.31 10.46 -10.69
N GLY A 48 -3.63 11.72 -10.31
CA GLY A 48 -2.90 12.93 -10.71
C GLY A 48 -1.41 12.99 -10.35
N MET A 49 -0.85 11.98 -9.68
CA MET A 49 0.56 11.91 -9.30
C MET A 49 1.44 11.09 -10.26
N GLY A 50 1.05 10.99 -11.54
CA GLY A 50 1.86 10.32 -12.58
C GLY A 50 1.12 10.12 -13.90
N GLN A 51 0.26 11.06 -14.32
CA GLN A 51 -0.63 10.90 -15.49
C GLN A 51 -0.03 11.36 -16.83
N ASP A 52 1.25 11.72 -16.86
CA ASP A 52 1.93 12.04 -18.12
C ASP A 52 2.43 10.79 -18.85
N ASN A 53 2.10 9.60 -18.34
CA ASN A 53 2.53 8.27 -18.85
C ASN A 53 4.05 8.15 -19.00
N SER A 54 4.81 8.94 -18.24
CA SER A 54 6.28 8.87 -18.21
C SER A 54 6.80 7.67 -17.40
N GLU A 55 5.94 7.06 -16.60
CA GLU A 55 6.23 5.93 -15.74
C GLU A 55 5.45 4.68 -16.18
N VAL A 56 6.05 3.50 -15.98
CA VAL A 56 5.39 2.22 -16.28
C VAL A 56 4.25 1.94 -15.30
N ARG A 57 4.37 2.41 -14.05
CA ARG A 57 3.37 2.29 -12.99
C ARG A 57 2.83 3.68 -12.70
N MET A 58 1.54 3.79 -12.48
CA MET A 58 0.98 5.03 -11.97
C MET A 58 1.64 5.38 -10.62
N CYS A 59 2.26 6.55 -10.52
CA CYS A 59 2.92 7.02 -9.30
C CYS A 59 4.13 6.17 -8.84
N ASP A 60 4.96 5.68 -9.78
CA ASP A 60 6.15 4.85 -9.48
C ASP A 60 7.12 5.62 -8.58
N TRP A 61 7.57 6.80 -9.01
CA TRP A 61 8.51 7.60 -8.23
C TRP A 61 7.82 8.27 -7.04
N ARG A 62 6.65 8.89 -7.22
CA ARG A 62 6.06 9.69 -6.13
C ARG A 62 5.53 8.83 -4.98
N CYS A 63 4.91 7.70 -5.27
CA CYS A 63 4.25 6.86 -4.26
C CYS A 63 5.07 5.63 -3.92
N PHE A 64 5.35 4.78 -4.91
CA PHE A 64 5.94 3.46 -4.65
C PHE A 64 7.41 3.54 -4.22
N ASP A 65 8.23 4.34 -4.89
CA ASP A 65 9.61 4.53 -4.45
C ASP A 65 9.69 5.14 -3.04
N ALA A 66 8.82 6.11 -2.72
CA ALA A 66 8.74 6.69 -1.38
C ALA A 66 8.36 5.63 -0.32
N ILE A 67 7.30 4.84 -0.56
CA ILE A 67 6.84 3.86 0.43
C ILE A 67 7.81 2.69 0.57
N ASP A 68 8.40 2.25 -0.53
CA ASP A 68 9.36 1.15 -0.54
C ASP A 68 10.62 1.60 0.20
N THR A 69 11.09 2.84 -0.02
CA THR A 69 12.21 3.43 0.73
C THR A 69 11.94 3.50 2.22
N MET A 70 10.76 3.97 2.63
CA MET A 70 10.37 4.01 4.05
C MET A 70 10.39 2.61 4.68
N ASN A 71 9.73 1.64 4.04
CA ASN A 71 9.69 0.27 4.56
C ASN A 71 11.06 -0.41 4.55
N ASN A 72 11.91 -0.08 3.59
CA ASN A 72 13.30 -0.50 3.54
C ASN A 72 14.09 0.03 4.75
N MET A 73 13.99 1.32 5.04
CA MET A 73 14.64 1.96 6.19
C MET A 73 14.11 1.45 7.53
N TYR A 74 12.82 1.09 7.59
CA TYR A 74 12.16 0.70 8.83
C TYR A 74 12.18 -0.81 9.10
N ALA A 75 12.68 -1.58 8.15
CA ALA A 75 12.85 -3.01 8.27
C ALA A 75 13.62 -3.40 9.55
N GLY A 76 12.97 -4.21 10.40
CA GLY A 76 13.58 -4.71 11.63
C GLY A 76 13.58 -3.73 12.81
N LEU A 77 13.01 -2.53 12.69
CA LEU A 77 12.90 -1.58 13.81
C LEU A 77 11.76 -1.89 14.79
N GLY A 78 10.97 -2.95 14.54
CA GLY A 78 9.81 -3.30 15.37
C GLY A 78 8.60 -2.37 15.19
N VAL A 79 8.59 -1.56 14.13
CA VAL A 79 7.45 -0.70 13.75
C VAL A 79 6.56 -1.38 12.71
N LYS A 80 5.31 -0.92 12.56
CA LYS A 80 4.42 -1.38 11.47
C LYS A 80 4.93 -0.90 10.10
N PRO A 81 4.61 -1.63 9.00
CA PRO A 81 4.89 -1.15 7.67
C PRO A 81 4.18 0.18 7.41
N LYS A 82 4.68 0.90 6.40
CA LYS A 82 4.03 2.08 5.86
C LYS A 82 3.28 1.72 4.58
N TYR A 83 2.17 2.39 4.39
CA TYR A 83 1.15 2.08 3.41
C TYR A 83 0.97 3.21 2.41
N VAL A 84 0.45 2.84 1.26
CA VAL A 84 0.01 3.75 0.22
C VAL A 84 -1.51 3.83 0.29
N ILE A 85 -2.02 5.00 0.63
CA ILE A 85 -3.44 5.24 0.88
C ILE A 85 -4.05 5.92 -0.32
N ALA A 86 -5.05 5.31 -0.96
CA ALA A 86 -5.81 5.99 -2.01
C ALA A 86 -6.51 7.22 -1.41
N ASP A 87 -6.29 8.40 -2.00
CA ASP A 87 -6.88 9.63 -1.53
C ASP A 87 -7.41 10.50 -2.69
N ILE A 88 -8.26 11.45 -2.30
CA ILE A 88 -8.89 12.41 -3.20
C ILE A 88 -8.86 13.77 -2.54
N ASP A 89 -8.52 14.81 -3.32
CA ASP A 89 -8.72 16.19 -2.87
C ASP A 89 -10.10 16.62 -3.33
N THR A 90 -10.99 16.84 -2.37
CA THR A 90 -12.27 17.46 -2.65
C THR A 90 -12.40 18.76 -1.89
N TYR A 91 -13.04 19.74 -2.53
CA TYR A 91 -13.54 20.93 -1.85
C TYR A 91 -15.01 20.72 -1.51
N ARG A 92 -15.81 21.79 -1.47
CA ARG A 92 -17.25 21.69 -1.23
C ARG A 92 -17.91 20.70 -2.18
N LYS A 93 -18.64 19.73 -1.61
CA LYS A 93 -19.40 18.72 -2.36
C LYS A 93 -20.90 19.04 -2.34
N GLY A 94 -21.56 18.81 -3.47
CA GLY A 94 -23.02 18.82 -3.60
C GLY A 94 -23.61 17.41 -3.64
N PRO A 95 -24.92 17.23 -3.42
CA PRO A 95 -25.60 15.94 -3.54
C PRO A 95 -25.43 15.24 -4.90
N GLU A 96 -25.16 16.00 -5.96
CA GLU A 96 -24.97 15.54 -7.34
C GLU A 96 -23.53 15.15 -7.69
N ASP A 97 -22.56 15.38 -6.79
CA ASP A 97 -21.16 15.04 -7.07
C ASP A 97 -20.90 13.54 -6.89
N ASP A 98 -20.64 12.81 -7.99
CA ASP A 98 -20.16 11.43 -7.95
C ASP A 98 -18.64 11.36 -7.82
N LEU A 99 -18.18 11.02 -6.62
CA LEU A 99 -16.76 10.84 -6.30
C LEU A 99 -16.28 9.40 -6.43
N TYR A 100 -17.19 8.44 -6.53
CA TYR A 100 -16.78 7.03 -6.48
C TYR A 100 -16.19 6.58 -7.81
N ALA A 101 -16.84 6.92 -8.92
CA ALA A 101 -16.46 6.42 -10.24
C ALA A 101 -15.11 6.94 -10.76
N ASN A 102 -14.59 8.05 -10.22
CA ASN A 102 -13.51 8.83 -10.85
C ASN A 102 -12.18 8.83 -10.08
N PHE A 103 -12.12 8.15 -8.94
CA PHE A 103 -11.01 8.28 -8.00
C PHE A 103 -10.60 6.93 -7.42
N PRO A 104 -9.32 6.78 -7.01
CA PRO A 104 -8.87 5.53 -6.44
C PRO A 104 -9.50 5.35 -5.07
N VAL A 105 -9.76 4.11 -4.72
CA VAL A 105 -10.46 3.74 -3.50
C VAL A 105 -9.64 2.73 -2.69
N ASN A 106 -9.85 2.74 -1.38
CA ASN A 106 -9.32 1.72 -0.48
C ASN A 106 -10.41 0.70 -0.18
N TYR A 107 -10.21 -0.55 -0.56
CA TYR A 107 -11.08 -1.66 -0.16
C TYR A 107 -10.58 -2.25 1.15
N LEU A 108 -11.35 -2.02 2.22
CA LEU A 108 -11.00 -2.43 3.58
C LEU A 108 -11.52 -3.83 3.89
N LYS A 109 -10.70 -4.67 4.53
CA LYS A 109 -11.11 -5.98 5.02
C LYS A 109 -11.72 -5.85 6.42
N ILE A 110 -13.04 -5.74 6.47
CA ILE A 110 -13.86 -5.62 7.68
C ILE A 110 -15.06 -6.56 7.63
N ASP A 111 -15.60 -6.95 8.79
CA ASP A 111 -16.69 -7.95 8.88
C ASP A 111 -18.03 -7.43 8.34
N LYS A 112 -18.32 -6.14 8.54
CA LYS A 112 -19.49 -5.45 8.00
C LYS A 112 -19.18 -3.98 7.73
N THR A 113 -19.90 -3.38 6.79
CA THR A 113 -19.92 -1.93 6.60
C THR A 113 -20.65 -1.28 7.80
N PRO A 114 -20.03 -0.35 8.54
CA PRO A 114 -20.69 0.37 9.63
C PRO A 114 -21.85 1.23 9.11
N GLY A 115 -22.97 1.23 9.84
CA GLY A 115 -24.04 2.21 9.67
C GLY A 115 -23.72 3.58 10.30
N PRO A 116 -24.59 4.58 10.13
CA PRO A 116 -24.33 5.95 10.59
C PRO A 116 -24.03 6.10 12.09
N ASP A 117 -24.64 5.25 12.93
CA ASP A 117 -24.51 5.27 14.39
C ASP A 117 -23.61 4.14 14.94
N ASP A 118 -23.01 3.33 14.05
CA ASP A 118 -22.13 2.23 14.44
C ASP A 118 -20.74 2.74 14.86
N ASP A 119 -19.95 1.87 15.52
CA ASP A 119 -18.53 2.12 15.77
C ASP A 119 -17.71 2.05 14.47
N TYR A 120 -16.94 3.12 14.21
CA TYR A 120 -16.04 3.23 13.05
C TYR A 120 -14.61 2.74 13.34
N SER A 121 -14.30 2.33 14.58
CA SER A 121 -13.00 1.76 14.94
C SER A 121 -12.53 0.60 14.05
N PRO A 122 -13.40 -0.29 13.52
CA PRO A 122 -13.00 -1.31 12.57
C PRO A 122 -12.35 -0.76 11.28
N ILE A 123 -12.86 0.37 10.75
CA ILE A 123 -12.27 1.04 9.58
C ILE A 123 -10.86 1.53 9.92
N LEU A 124 -10.72 2.23 11.05
CA LEU A 124 -9.43 2.73 11.54
C LEU A 124 -8.44 1.59 11.78
N LYS A 125 -8.89 0.50 12.40
CA LYS A 125 -8.06 -0.69 12.63
C LYS A 125 -7.60 -1.30 11.31
N SER A 126 -8.49 -1.43 10.32
CA SER A 126 -8.16 -1.98 9.00
C SER A 126 -7.05 -1.18 8.31
N LEU A 127 -7.14 0.15 8.35
CA LEU A 127 -6.11 1.05 7.81
C LEU A 127 -4.78 0.94 8.57
N ARG A 128 -4.81 0.96 9.91
CA ARG A 128 -3.61 0.84 10.75
C ARG A 128 -2.90 -0.51 10.59
N ASP A 129 -3.64 -1.57 10.32
CA ASP A 129 -3.08 -2.91 10.15
C ASP A 129 -2.66 -3.22 8.72
N GLY A 130 -2.93 -2.32 7.75
CA GLY A 130 -2.64 -2.58 6.34
C GLY A 130 -3.59 -3.62 5.72
N ASN A 131 -4.73 -3.88 6.36
CA ASN A 131 -5.73 -4.85 5.91
C ASN A 131 -6.63 -4.25 4.83
N PHE A 132 -6.03 -3.77 3.75
CA PHE A 132 -6.73 -3.19 2.63
C PHE A 132 -5.88 -3.28 1.36
N PHE A 133 -6.52 -3.08 0.21
CA PHE A 133 -5.83 -2.79 -1.04
C PHE A 133 -6.36 -1.49 -1.60
N ALA A 134 -5.55 -0.84 -2.43
CA ALA A 134 -5.97 0.33 -3.19
C ALA A 134 -6.10 -0.04 -4.67
N THR A 135 -7.05 0.58 -5.36
CA THR A 135 -7.28 0.38 -6.78
C THR A 135 -7.72 1.69 -7.42
N THR A 136 -7.40 1.88 -8.70
CA THR A 136 -7.97 2.96 -9.52
C THR A 136 -9.41 2.67 -9.96
N GLY A 137 -9.91 1.43 -9.76
CA GLY A 137 -11.31 1.05 -9.93
C GLY A 137 -11.52 -0.14 -10.87
N GLU A 138 -10.67 -0.28 -11.88
CA GLU A 138 -10.84 -1.26 -12.96
C GLU A 138 -10.30 -2.66 -12.64
N ILE A 139 -9.62 -2.81 -11.49
CA ILE A 139 -9.02 -4.06 -11.03
C ILE A 139 -9.45 -4.32 -9.58
N LEU A 140 -9.98 -5.51 -9.32
CA LEU A 140 -10.41 -5.96 -8.00
C LEU A 140 -9.52 -7.11 -7.51
N ILE A 141 -8.89 -6.95 -6.35
CA ILE A 141 -8.18 -8.05 -5.66
C ILE A 141 -9.13 -8.64 -4.61
N ARG A 142 -9.80 -9.75 -4.94
CA ARG A 142 -10.78 -10.38 -4.05
C ARG A 142 -10.13 -11.01 -2.83
N ASN A 143 -9.01 -11.70 -3.06
CA ASN A 143 -8.23 -12.35 -2.02
C ASN A 143 -6.75 -12.10 -2.27
N TYR A 144 -5.99 -11.98 -1.18
CA TYR A 144 -4.55 -11.93 -1.21
C TYR A 144 -3.99 -12.65 0.00
N SER A 145 -2.90 -13.40 -0.18
CA SER A 145 -2.13 -13.96 0.92
C SER A 145 -0.66 -14.18 0.55
N VAL A 146 0.19 -14.19 1.57
CA VAL A 146 1.54 -14.76 1.50
C VAL A 146 1.46 -16.16 2.10
N ALA A 147 1.19 -17.16 1.28
CA ALA A 147 0.92 -18.53 1.69
C ALA A 147 2.20 -19.33 1.99
N GLY A 148 2.07 -20.31 2.88
CA GLY A 148 3.15 -21.20 3.29
C GLY A 148 3.90 -20.75 4.56
N THR A 149 4.81 -21.60 5.02
CA THR A 149 5.64 -21.36 6.21
C THR A 149 7.12 -21.46 5.86
N GLY A 150 7.99 -20.80 6.64
CA GLY A 150 9.43 -20.77 6.36
C GLY A 150 9.77 -19.83 5.21
N ASN A 151 10.83 -20.16 4.46
CA ASN A 151 11.38 -19.27 3.43
C ASN A 151 10.78 -19.49 2.04
N GLN A 152 10.32 -20.71 1.72
CA GLN A 152 9.67 -20.97 0.44
C GLN A 152 8.18 -20.70 0.59
N ARG A 153 7.73 -19.54 0.09
CA ARG A 153 6.35 -19.06 0.19
C ARG A 153 5.76 -18.86 -1.21
N THR A 154 4.46 -18.59 -1.25
CA THR A 154 3.75 -18.28 -2.49
C THR A 154 2.89 -17.04 -2.29
N ILE A 155 3.02 -16.06 -3.18
CA ILE A 155 2.06 -14.97 -3.28
C ILE A 155 0.83 -15.50 -4.02
N THR A 156 -0.32 -15.49 -3.35
CA THR A 156 -1.61 -15.89 -3.95
C THR A 156 -2.51 -14.68 -4.08
N ALA A 157 -3.12 -14.46 -5.25
CA ALA A 157 -4.10 -13.41 -5.44
C ALA A 157 -5.22 -13.85 -6.39
N ASP A 158 -6.47 -13.62 -6.00
CA ASP A 158 -7.63 -13.74 -6.89
C ASP A 158 -7.95 -12.35 -7.42
N VAL A 159 -7.82 -12.17 -8.73
CA VAL A 159 -7.91 -10.85 -9.36
C VAL A 159 -8.96 -10.87 -10.46
N ASP A 160 -9.83 -9.87 -10.46
CA ASP A 160 -10.70 -9.54 -11.59
C ASP A 160 -10.31 -8.21 -12.20
N TRP A 161 -10.66 -8.00 -13.47
CA TRP A 161 -10.37 -6.76 -14.16
C TRP A 161 -11.36 -6.47 -15.30
N THR A 162 -11.47 -5.19 -15.65
CA THR A 162 -12.21 -4.72 -16.83
C THR A 162 -11.33 -4.74 -18.08
N PHE A 163 -10.18 -4.07 -18.06
CA PHE A 163 -9.26 -3.99 -19.20
C PHE A 163 -8.22 -5.12 -19.17
N PRO A 164 -7.75 -5.62 -20.34
CA PRO A 164 -6.65 -6.56 -20.40
C PRO A 164 -5.49 -6.14 -19.50
N LEU A 165 -5.00 -7.07 -18.69
CA LEU A 165 -3.83 -6.85 -17.86
C LEU A 165 -2.57 -6.66 -18.72
N SER A 166 -1.69 -5.75 -18.27
CA SER A 166 -0.35 -5.61 -18.82
C SER A 166 0.61 -6.55 -18.08
N PHE A 167 0.69 -6.43 -16.76
CA PHE A 167 1.56 -7.25 -15.94
C PHE A 167 1.10 -7.31 -14.48
N VAL A 168 1.58 -8.33 -13.78
CA VAL A 168 1.55 -8.37 -12.32
C VAL A 168 2.95 -8.34 -11.78
N GLU A 169 3.13 -7.88 -10.55
CA GLU A 169 4.44 -7.88 -9.92
C GLU A 169 4.40 -8.23 -8.43
N VAL A 170 5.48 -8.87 -8.00
CA VAL A 170 5.83 -9.03 -6.60
C VAL A 170 7.04 -8.16 -6.34
N VAL A 171 6.96 -7.29 -5.33
CA VAL A 171 8.05 -6.38 -4.93
C VAL A 171 8.44 -6.71 -3.49
N TRP A 172 9.73 -6.82 -3.22
CA TRP A 172 10.23 -7.19 -1.89
C TRP A 172 11.54 -6.48 -1.58
N SER A 173 11.96 -6.53 -0.32
CA SER A 173 13.27 -6.03 0.07
C SER A 173 13.86 -6.85 1.23
N ASP A 174 15.19 -6.84 1.35
CA ASP A 174 15.96 -7.32 2.52
C ASP A 174 16.20 -6.24 3.60
N GLY A 175 15.63 -5.04 3.43
CA GLY A 175 15.91 -3.87 4.28
C GLY A 175 17.10 -3.02 3.81
N LYS A 176 17.70 -3.36 2.68
CA LYS A 176 18.74 -2.57 2.00
C LYS A 176 18.39 -2.32 0.54
N LYS A 177 17.98 -3.35 -0.19
CA LYS A 177 17.70 -3.30 -1.63
C LYS A 177 16.28 -3.77 -1.92
N VAL A 178 15.56 -2.95 -2.67
CA VAL A 178 14.26 -3.31 -3.24
C VAL A 178 14.49 -4.08 -4.54
N ASP A 179 13.91 -5.27 -4.63
CA ASP A 179 13.92 -6.14 -5.80
C ASP A 179 12.46 -6.39 -6.24
N ARG A 180 12.28 -6.84 -7.48
CA ARG A 180 10.96 -7.14 -8.03
C ARG A 180 11.00 -8.26 -9.05
N GLN A 181 9.87 -8.96 -9.17
CA GLN A 181 9.57 -9.87 -10.26
C GLN A 181 8.36 -9.31 -11.01
N VAL A 182 8.54 -8.98 -12.27
CA VAL A 182 7.46 -8.55 -13.18
C VAL A 182 7.09 -9.74 -14.06
N ILE A 183 5.80 -10.04 -14.14
CA ILE A 183 5.25 -11.15 -14.91
C ILE A 183 4.28 -10.57 -15.92
N SER A 184 4.57 -10.76 -17.20
CA SER A 184 3.66 -10.35 -18.29
C SER A 184 2.30 -11.02 -18.08
N ALA A 185 1.23 -10.25 -18.31
CA ALA A 185 -0.14 -10.72 -18.30
C ALA A 185 -0.90 -10.26 -19.56
N THR A 186 -0.16 -9.85 -20.59
CA THR A 186 -0.67 -9.32 -21.87
C THR A 186 -1.53 -10.31 -22.65
N GLU A 187 -1.50 -11.59 -22.30
CA GLU A 187 -2.36 -12.62 -22.86
C GLU A 187 -3.80 -12.61 -22.30
N SER A 188 -4.06 -11.78 -21.28
CA SER A 188 -5.38 -11.67 -20.67
C SER A 188 -6.40 -11.00 -21.60
N ALA A 189 -7.62 -11.53 -21.61
CA ALA A 189 -8.76 -10.90 -22.28
C ALA A 189 -9.40 -9.83 -21.38
N PRO A 190 -10.16 -8.86 -21.92
CA PRO A 190 -10.98 -7.96 -21.11
C PRO A 190 -12.01 -8.72 -20.25
N PHE A 191 -12.51 -8.09 -19.19
CA PHE A 191 -13.54 -8.63 -18.28
C PHE A 191 -13.18 -10.01 -17.71
N GLY A 192 -11.90 -10.18 -17.34
CA GLY A 192 -11.36 -11.46 -16.93
C GLY A 192 -11.24 -11.62 -15.42
N THR A 193 -10.94 -12.86 -15.02
CA THR A 193 -10.56 -13.22 -13.65
C THR A 193 -9.44 -14.26 -13.71
N LYS A 194 -8.49 -14.21 -12.77
CA LYS A 194 -7.37 -15.16 -12.69
C LYS A 194 -6.90 -15.32 -11.25
N HIS A 195 -6.63 -16.57 -10.89
CA HIS A 195 -5.87 -16.91 -9.71
C HIS A 195 -4.37 -16.85 -10.04
N PHE A 196 -3.65 -15.96 -9.38
CA PHE A 196 -2.20 -15.89 -9.44
C PHE A 196 -1.58 -16.66 -8.28
N ALA A 197 -0.61 -17.52 -8.58
CA ALA A 197 0.22 -18.22 -7.61
C ALA A 197 1.69 -18.05 -8.01
N ILE A 198 2.38 -17.14 -7.32
CA ILE A 198 3.74 -16.71 -7.68
C ILE A 198 4.71 -17.19 -6.59
N PRO A 199 5.66 -18.09 -6.89
CA PRO A 199 6.67 -18.50 -5.92
C PRO A 199 7.48 -17.31 -5.41
N PHE A 200 7.71 -17.27 -4.09
CA PHE A 200 8.43 -16.19 -3.42
C PHE A 200 9.39 -16.76 -2.37
N ASP A 201 10.70 -16.56 -2.59
CA ASP A 201 11.73 -16.89 -1.61
C ASP A 201 11.91 -15.76 -0.59
N ALA A 202 11.34 -15.97 0.60
CA ALA A 202 11.41 -15.06 1.73
C ALA A 202 12.76 -15.11 2.47
N THR A 203 13.75 -15.90 2.02
CA THR A 203 15.08 -15.97 2.64
C THR A 203 15.71 -14.57 2.73
N GLY A 204 15.93 -14.10 3.96
CA GLY A 204 16.54 -12.80 4.23
C GLY A 204 15.68 -11.59 3.84
N ARG A 205 14.40 -11.78 3.48
CA ARG A 205 13.51 -10.69 3.04
C ARG A 205 12.80 -10.08 4.24
N ALA A 206 12.80 -8.76 4.33
CA ALA A 206 12.13 -8.00 5.37
C ALA A 206 10.63 -7.86 5.08
N TRP A 207 10.26 -7.49 3.87
CA TRP A 207 8.88 -7.26 3.46
C TRP A 207 8.60 -7.66 2.01
N VAL A 208 7.31 -7.83 1.68
CA VAL A 208 6.80 -8.09 0.33
C VAL A 208 5.48 -7.35 0.09
N ARG A 209 5.19 -6.98 -1.16
CA ARG A 209 3.89 -6.49 -1.64
C ARG A 209 3.61 -7.03 -3.05
N PHE A 210 2.35 -6.93 -3.48
CA PHE A 210 1.88 -7.36 -4.79
C PHE A 210 1.09 -6.24 -5.48
N ALA A 211 1.22 -6.13 -6.80
CA ALA A 211 0.47 -5.19 -7.62
C ALA A 211 0.10 -5.79 -8.98
N VAL A 212 -0.98 -5.28 -9.56
CA VAL A 212 -1.55 -5.63 -10.86
C VAL A 212 -1.73 -4.34 -11.63
N TRP A 213 -1.36 -4.36 -12.91
CA TRP A 213 -1.44 -3.21 -13.81
C TRP A 213 -2.07 -3.64 -15.13
N ASP A 214 -3.00 -2.84 -15.64
CA ASP A 214 -3.66 -3.12 -16.90
C ASP A 214 -3.13 -2.31 -18.09
N SER A 215 -3.75 -2.53 -19.25
CA SER A 215 -3.39 -1.90 -20.52
C SER A 215 -3.69 -0.40 -20.58
N ALA A 216 -4.54 0.13 -19.70
CA ALA A 216 -4.83 1.56 -19.55
C ALA A 216 -3.90 2.26 -18.54
N GLY A 217 -3.06 1.51 -17.84
CA GLY A 217 -2.21 2.01 -16.76
C GLY A 217 -2.93 2.07 -15.41
N ASP A 218 -4.15 1.54 -15.34
CA ASP A 218 -4.88 1.35 -14.09
C ASP A 218 -4.21 0.29 -13.23
N GLY A 219 -4.31 0.44 -11.92
CA GLY A 219 -3.54 -0.35 -10.98
C GLY A 219 -4.33 -0.71 -9.74
N ALA A 220 -4.12 -1.95 -9.27
CA ALA A 220 -4.52 -2.39 -7.93
C ALA A 220 -3.32 -2.99 -7.19
N PHE A 221 -3.18 -2.67 -5.92
CA PHE A 221 -2.03 -3.12 -5.12
C PHE A 221 -2.39 -3.31 -3.65
N VAL A 222 -1.77 -4.32 -3.06
CA VAL A 222 -1.87 -4.60 -1.63
C VAL A 222 -0.73 -3.94 -0.87
N GLN A 223 -0.96 -3.71 0.42
CA GLN A 223 0.01 -3.05 1.27
C GLN A 223 1.22 -3.95 1.59
N PRO A 224 2.42 -3.35 1.83
CA PRO A 224 3.58 -4.10 2.30
C PRO A 224 3.30 -4.86 3.60
N VAL A 225 3.76 -6.10 3.66
CA VAL A 225 3.72 -6.93 4.87
C VAL A 225 5.13 -7.35 5.28
N TRP A 226 5.41 -7.34 6.58
CA TRP A 226 6.64 -7.92 7.11
C TRP A 226 6.63 -9.45 6.92
N VAL A 227 7.70 -10.02 6.38
CA VAL A 227 7.85 -11.48 6.20
C VAL A 227 8.96 -12.08 7.06
N SER A 228 9.77 -11.23 7.68
CA SER A 228 10.72 -11.57 8.74
C SER A 228 10.24 -11.08 10.11
N PRO A 229 10.57 -11.79 11.21
CA PRO A 229 10.34 -11.28 12.55
C PRO A 229 11.15 -9.98 12.79
N PRO A 230 10.70 -9.10 13.71
CA PRO A 230 11.49 -7.95 14.16
C PRO A 230 12.87 -8.41 14.62
N LYS A 231 13.93 -7.63 14.34
CA LYS A 231 15.23 -7.90 14.93
C LYS A 231 15.09 -7.72 16.44
N THR A 232 15.22 -8.79 17.20
CA THR A 232 15.35 -8.69 18.66
C THR A 232 16.66 -7.97 18.94
N ASN A 233 16.58 -6.71 19.37
CA ASN A 233 17.77 -6.04 19.93
C ASN A 233 18.12 -6.76 21.24
N PRO A 234 19.30 -7.40 21.36
CA PRO A 234 19.76 -7.91 22.63
C PRO A 234 20.23 -6.72 23.45
N THR A 235 19.33 -6.10 24.23
CA THR A 235 19.54 -5.48 25.56
C THR A 235 18.54 -4.36 25.83
N ALA A 236 17.62 -4.60 26.75
CA ALA A 236 17.30 -3.66 27.81
C ALA A 236 17.34 -4.46 29.11
N GLY A 237 18.56 -4.64 29.62
CA GLY A 237 18.74 -5.15 30.98
C GLY A 237 18.12 -4.15 31.95
N SER A 238 17.35 -4.70 32.89
CA SER A 238 16.86 -4.01 34.07
C SER A 238 17.90 -3.06 34.67
N ARG A 239 17.54 -1.78 34.79
CA ARG A 239 17.95 -0.92 35.90
C ARG A 239 16.74 -0.12 36.34
#